data_AF-A0A183GRF8-F1
#
_entry.id   AF-A0A183GRF8-F1
#
_cell.length_a   1.000
_cell.length_b   1.000
_cell.length_c   1.000
_cell.angle_alpha   90.00
_cell.angle_beta   90.00
_cell.angle_gamma   90.00
#
_symmetry.space_group_name_H-M   'P 1'
#
loop_
_entity.id
_entity.type
_entity.pdbx_description
1 polymer ?
#
loop_
_entity_poly.entity_id
_entity_poly.type
_entity_poly.pdbx_seq_one_letter_code
_entity_poly.pdbx_strand_id
1 'polypeptide(L)'
;MAVDALVESITTYRSRPLWAHLYAAPFGVLYASWFYVWMSVYGPEEYYELGFIGAAIIGLTQALIILFCHWFVGVKCALSCIQEKDTRKATLVKVVPTPNNGWAELVPLRKSQRAGSSKLWFEFQKVHYTFNEKTSTFATVIFDSRKPMKYYQQCRGVESEEQLEETKYLLGDNKTEMVIPQFLDLFKERATAPFFVFQVLTRFTDLFI
;
A
#
# COMPACT_ATOMS: atom_id res chain seq x y z
N MET A 1 -1.64 -18.13 13.26
CA MET A 1 -2.52 -18.91 12.39
C MET A 1 -2.90 -18.02 11.22
N ALA A 2 -2.88 -18.56 10.00
CA ALA A 2 -3.33 -17.82 8.83
C ALA A 2 -4.79 -17.38 9.02
N VAL A 3 -5.14 -16.21 8.48
CA VAL A 3 -6.51 -15.68 8.54
C VAL A 3 -7.42 -16.53 7.65
N ASP A 4 -6.93 -16.91 6.47
CA ASP A 4 -7.61 -17.77 5.51
C ASP A 4 -6.57 -18.43 4.57
N ALA A 5 -7.03 -19.24 3.61
CA ALA A 5 -6.17 -19.88 2.61
C ALA A 5 -5.33 -18.87 1.81
N LEU A 6 -5.86 -17.66 1.56
CA LEU A 6 -5.20 -16.60 0.79
C LEU A 6 -4.28 -15.71 1.65
N VAL A 7 -4.69 -15.40 2.88
CA VAL A 7 -4.05 -14.36 3.70
C VAL A 7 -3.49 -14.95 4.98
N GLU A 8 -2.19 -14.78 5.18
CA GLU A 8 -1.49 -15.24 6.37
C GLU A 8 -1.67 -14.26 7.53
N SER A 9 -1.43 -12.97 7.30
CA SER A 9 -1.56 -11.95 8.35
C SER A 9 -2.01 -10.60 7.83
N ILE A 10 -2.71 -9.88 8.71
CA ILE A 10 -3.29 -8.57 8.43
C ILE A 10 -2.83 -7.64 9.54
N THR A 11 -2.18 -6.54 9.16
CA THR A 11 -1.68 -5.53 10.11
C THR A 11 -2.14 -4.14 9.71
N THR A 12 -2.67 -3.40 10.67
CA THR A 12 -3.23 -2.06 10.45
C THR A 12 -2.21 -0.97 10.69
N TYR A 13 -2.23 0.02 9.80
CA TYR A 13 -1.33 1.15 9.81
C TYR A 13 -2.08 2.47 9.66
N ARG A 14 -1.48 3.51 10.21
CA ARG A 14 -1.83 4.90 9.96
C ARG A 14 -0.76 5.54 9.08
N SER A 15 -1.20 6.22 8.02
CA SER A 15 -0.29 6.98 7.15
C SER A 15 0.19 8.24 7.87
N ARG A 16 1.49 8.52 7.81
CA ARG A 16 2.07 9.78 8.28
C ARG A 16 1.91 10.84 7.17
N PRO A 17 1.91 12.14 7.53
CA PRO A 17 2.05 13.18 6.52
C PRO A 17 3.44 13.14 5.88
N LEU A 18 3.56 13.62 4.65
CA LEU A 18 4.79 13.54 3.84
C LEU A 18 6.03 14.11 4.54
N TRP A 19 5.88 15.21 5.28
CA TRP A 19 6.98 15.82 6.02
C TRP A 19 7.49 14.93 7.17
N ALA A 20 6.64 14.07 7.73
CA ALA A 20 6.99 13.15 8.81
C ALA A 20 7.51 11.79 8.29
N HIS A 21 7.66 11.66 6.98
CA HIS A 21 8.30 10.48 6.39
C HIS A 21 9.80 10.53 6.67
N LEU A 22 10.35 9.36 7.03
CA LEU A 22 11.74 9.25 7.43
C LEU A 22 12.73 9.46 6.26
N TYR A 23 12.25 9.34 5.02
CA TYR A 23 13.04 9.67 3.83
C TYR A 23 12.96 11.17 3.44
N ALA A 24 12.15 11.97 4.14
CA ALA A 24 11.95 13.39 3.86
C ALA A 24 12.57 14.28 4.94
N ALA A 25 12.07 14.24 6.19
CA ALA A 25 12.53 15.13 7.26
C ALA A 25 14.03 14.98 7.59
N PRO A 26 14.55 13.77 7.85
CA PRO A 26 15.98 13.57 8.10
C PRO A 26 16.86 14.04 6.92
N PHE A 27 16.42 13.78 5.69
CA PHE A 27 17.15 14.23 4.49
C PHE A 27 17.13 15.75 4.36
N GLY A 28 16.02 16.43 4.70
CA GLY A 28 15.97 17.89 4.74
C GLY A 28 17.00 18.48 5.71
N VAL A 29 17.15 17.88 6.90
CA VAL A 29 18.18 18.28 7.86
C VAL A 29 19.59 18.00 7.32
N LEU A 30 19.81 16.86 6.66
CA LEU A 30 21.10 16.52 6.05
C LEU A 30 21.50 17.50 4.93
N TYR A 31 20.55 17.92 4.08
CA TYR A 31 20.83 18.95 3.08
C TYR A 31 21.14 20.30 3.71
N ALA A 32 20.38 20.70 4.72
CA ALA A 32 20.61 21.96 5.42
C ALA A 32 21.98 21.98 6.13
N SER A 33 22.36 20.89 6.78
CA SER A 33 23.67 20.77 7.44
C SER A 33 24.82 20.74 6.43
N TRP A 34 24.67 20.00 5.33
CA TRP A 34 25.67 19.99 4.25
C TRP A 34 25.85 21.38 3.64
N PHE A 35 24.75 22.06 3.34
CA PHE A 35 24.77 23.42 2.80
C PHE A 35 25.43 24.41 3.76
N TYR A 36 25.15 24.31 5.06
CA TYR A 36 25.80 25.14 6.09
C TYR A 36 27.30 24.91 6.16
N VAL A 37 27.75 23.65 6.17
CA VAL A 37 29.18 23.30 6.19
C VAL A 37 29.88 23.79 4.92
N TRP A 38 29.25 23.63 3.76
CA TRP A 38 29.78 24.11 2.48
C TRP A 38 29.97 25.63 2.49
N MET A 39 28.95 26.39 2.93
CA MET A 39 29.00 27.86 2.97
C MET A 39 29.96 28.41 4.04
N SER A 40 30.08 27.74 5.19
CA SER A 40 30.79 28.30 6.36
C SER A 40 32.24 27.85 6.51
N VAL A 41 32.56 26.62 6.08
CA VAL A 41 33.88 26.00 6.33
C VAL A 41 34.72 25.94 5.07
N TYR A 42 34.14 25.48 3.96
CA TYR A 42 34.88 25.28 2.71
C TYR A 42 34.95 26.55 1.86
N GLY A 43 33.93 27.41 1.92
CA GLY A 43 33.86 28.61 1.08
C GLY A 43 33.41 28.26 -0.35
N PRO A 44 32.34 28.90 -0.86
CA PRO A 44 31.75 28.53 -2.16
C PRO A 44 32.65 28.87 -3.36
N GLU A 45 33.60 29.80 -3.21
CA GLU A 45 34.44 30.27 -4.32
C GLU A 45 35.61 29.31 -4.64
N GLU A 46 36.16 28.63 -3.64
CA GLU A 46 37.35 27.79 -3.82
C GLU A 46 36.99 26.30 -4.03
N TYR A 47 35.88 25.83 -3.44
CA TYR A 47 35.46 24.41 -3.49
C TYR A 47 34.01 24.24 -3.96
N TYR A 48 33.67 24.85 -5.10
CA TYR A 48 32.32 24.74 -5.67
C TYR A 48 31.99 23.28 -6.10
N GLU A 49 32.95 22.58 -6.72
CA GLU A 49 32.77 21.20 -7.24
C GLU A 49 32.44 20.21 -6.12
N LEU A 50 33.14 20.33 -4.99
CA LEU A 50 32.96 19.45 -3.83
C LEU A 50 31.57 19.60 -3.21
N GLY A 51 31.04 20.82 -3.17
CA GLY A 51 29.68 21.10 -2.69
C GLY A 51 28.61 20.36 -3.50
N PHE A 52 28.71 20.42 -4.84
CA PHE A 52 27.80 19.73 -5.74
C PHE A 52 27.93 18.21 -5.67
N ILE A 53 29.15 17.68 -5.58
CA ILE A 53 29.39 16.23 -5.42
C ILE A 53 28.73 15.73 -4.14
N GLY A 54 28.91 16.42 -3.02
CA GLY A 54 28.28 16.02 -1.75
C GLY A 54 26.75 16.08 -1.81
N ALA A 55 26.18 17.13 -2.41
CA ALA A 55 24.73 17.23 -2.61
C ALA A 55 24.20 16.10 -3.50
N ALA A 56 24.94 15.74 -4.57
CA ALA A 56 24.60 14.65 -5.46
C ALA A 56 24.63 13.28 -4.75
N ILE A 57 25.60 13.04 -3.87
CA ILE A 57 25.67 11.80 -3.06
C ILE A 57 24.47 11.68 -2.12
N ILE A 58 24.10 12.78 -1.44
CA ILE A 58 22.91 12.80 -0.57
C ILE A 58 21.64 12.53 -1.38
N GLY A 59 21.52 13.17 -2.56
CA GLY A 59 20.39 12.96 -3.48
C GLY A 59 20.29 11.54 -4.02
N LEU A 60 21.41 10.94 -4.43
CA LEU A 60 21.44 9.57 -4.89
C LEU A 60 21.03 8.61 -3.77
N THR A 61 21.53 8.83 -2.55
CA THR A 61 21.16 8.02 -1.38
C THR A 61 19.67 8.14 -1.07
N GLN A 62 19.12 9.36 -1.11
CA GLN A 62 17.68 9.58 -0.90
C GLN A 62 16.84 8.88 -1.97
N ALA A 63 17.22 9.00 -3.24
CA ALA A 63 16.53 8.37 -4.36
C ALA A 63 16.54 6.84 -4.23
N LEU A 64 17.67 6.25 -3.83
CA LEU A 64 17.77 4.81 -3.56
C LEU A 64 16.80 4.37 -2.45
N ILE A 65 16.71 5.10 -1.34
CA ILE A 65 15.79 4.77 -0.24
C ILE A 65 14.33 4.84 -0.70
N ILE A 66 13.97 5.86 -1.48
CA ILE A 66 12.62 5.99 -2.04
C ILE A 66 12.33 4.83 -2.99
N LEU A 67 13.30 4.42 -3.81
CA LEU A 67 13.17 3.26 -4.68
C LEU A 67 12.97 1.97 -3.87
N PHE A 68 13.74 1.77 -2.80
CA PHE A 68 13.54 0.64 -1.88
C PHE A 68 12.14 0.65 -1.25
N CYS A 69 11.57 1.82 -0.92
CA CYS A 69 10.19 1.92 -0.47
C CYS A 69 9.17 1.52 -1.53
N HIS A 70 9.49 1.71 -2.81
CA HIS A 70 8.59 1.32 -3.90
C HIS A 70 8.51 -0.20 -4.04
N TRP A 71 9.65 -0.89 -3.99
CA TRP A 71 9.73 -2.34 -4.17
C TRP A 71 9.37 -3.13 -2.90
N PHE A 72 9.73 -2.62 -1.72
CA PHE A 72 9.56 -3.35 -0.47
C PHE A 72 8.50 -2.69 0.41
N VAL A 73 7.32 -3.30 0.45
CA VAL A 73 6.20 -2.83 1.27
C VAL A 73 6.55 -2.77 2.76
N GLY A 74 7.38 -3.70 3.25
CA GLY A 74 7.86 -3.67 4.64
C GLY A 74 8.64 -2.39 4.96
N VAL A 75 9.56 -2.00 4.09
CA VAL A 75 10.37 -0.78 4.22
C VAL A 75 9.48 0.46 4.12
N LYS A 76 8.55 0.48 3.16
CA LYS A 76 7.55 1.54 3.02
C LYS A 76 6.74 1.76 4.30
N CYS A 77 6.27 0.67 4.91
CA CYS A 77 5.53 0.73 6.17
C CYS A 77 6.39 1.29 7.30
N ALA A 78 7.65 0.87 7.41
CA ALA A 78 8.56 1.35 8.44
C ALA A 78 8.89 2.86 8.31
N LEU A 79 9.11 3.34 7.07
CA LEU A 79 9.56 4.72 6.84
C LEU A 79 8.41 5.74 6.71
N SER A 80 7.21 5.31 6.33
CA SER A 80 6.08 6.21 6.02
C SER A 80 4.84 6.00 6.90
N CYS A 81 4.77 4.92 7.67
CA CYS A 81 3.57 4.55 8.42
C CYS A 81 3.86 4.33 9.90
N ILE A 82 2.79 4.29 10.70
CA ILE A 82 2.82 3.88 12.11
C ILE A 82 1.88 2.71 12.26
N GLN A 83 2.31 1.65 12.93
CA GLN A 83 1.44 0.53 13.26
C GLN A 83 0.38 1.01 14.26
N GLU A 84 -0.89 0.78 13.95
CA GLU A 84 -2.02 1.25 14.75
C GLU A 84 -2.77 0.05 15.30
N LYS A 85 -2.96 0.00 16.62
CA LYS A 85 -3.72 -1.08 17.29
C LYS A 85 -5.22 -0.87 17.15
N ASP A 86 -5.65 0.39 17.12
CA ASP A 86 -7.06 0.74 16.95
C ASP A 86 -7.44 0.78 15.47
N THR A 87 -8.20 -0.22 15.02
CA THR A 87 -8.64 -0.35 13.62
C THR A 87 -9.49 0.84 13.16
N ARG A 88 -10.15 1.56 14.08
CA ARG A 88 -10.95 2.75 13.74
C ARG A 88 -10.09 3.95 13.37
N LYS A 89 -8.85 4.03 13.86
CA LYS A 89 -7.89 5.10 13.52
C LYS A 89 -7.01 4.76 12.32
N ALA A 90 -6.92 3.47 11.97
CA ALA A 90 -6.16 3.02 10.83
C ALA A 90 -6.70 3.59 9.50
N THR A 91 -5.78 3.75 8.56
CA THR A 91 -6.05 4.25 7.20
C THR A 91 -5.58 3.24 6.14
N LEU A 92 -4.59 2.42 6.48
CA LEU A 92 -3.96 1.47 5.59
C LEU A 92 -3.90 0.09 6.27
N VAL A 93 -3.88 -0.96 5.45
CA VAL A 93 -3.75 -2.33 5.90
C VAL A 93 -2.64 -2.99 5.10
N LYS A 94 -1.64 -3.53 5.80
CA LYS A 94 -0.63 -4.39 5.19
C LYS A 94 -1.14 -5.82 5.25
N VAL A 95 -1.33 -6.41 4.08
CA VAL A 95 -1.79 -7.78 3.91
C VAL A 95 -0.59 -8.61 3.48
N VAL A 96 -0.32 -9.68 4.22
CA VAL A 96 0.71 -10.66 3.87
C VAL A 96 -0.02 -11.92 3.39
N PRO A 97 0.09 -12.27 2.09
CA PRO A 97 -0.53 -13.49 1.58
C PRO A 97 0.21 -14.72 2.10
N THR A 98 -0.45 -15.87 2.04
CA THR A 98 0.18 -17.17 2.28
C THR A 98 1.20 -17.50 1.17
N PRO A 99 2.12 -18.45 1.41
CA PRO A 99 3.10 -18.86 0.40
C PRO A 99 2.41 -19.25 -0.93
N ASN A 100 3.00 -18.82 -2.05
CA ASN A 100 2.51 -19.00 -3.43
C ASN A 100 1.29 -18.16 -3.85
N ASN A 101 0.73 -17.30 -2.99
CA ASN A 101 -0.39 -16.42 -3.33
C ASN A 101 0.01 -14.96 -3.63
N GLY A 102 1.24 -14.77 -4.12
CA GLY A 102 1.79 -13.46 -4.50
C GLY A 102 2.60 -12.79 -3.40
N TRP A 103 2.62 -11.45 -3.42
CA TRP A 103 3.47 -10.63 -2.55
C TRP A 103 2.66 -9.81 -1.55
N ALA A 104 3.31 -9.35 -0.48
CA ALA A 104 2.68 -8.48 0.49
C ALA A 104 2.32 -7.12 -0.13
N GLU A 105 1.12 -6.64 0.16
CA GLU A 105 0.57 -5.40 -0.39
C GLU A 105 0.06 -4.48 0.73
N LEU A 106 0.12 -3.17 0.49
CA LEU A 106 -0.44 -2.16 1.37
C LEU A 106 -1.70 -1.58 0.72
N VAL A 107 -2.87 -1.99 1.23
CA VAL A 107 -4.17 -1.62 0.70
C VAL A 107 -4.85 -0.55 1.56
N PRO A 108 -5.67 0.34 0.98
CA PRO A 108 -6.40 1.35 1.74
C PRO A 108 -7.55 0.73 2.53
N LEU A 109 -7.68 1.12 3.81
CA LEU A 109 -8.83 0.77 4.64
C LEU A 109 -9.99 1.71 4.32
N ARG A 110 -11.10 1.15 3.85
CA ARG A 110 -12.32 1.89 3.52
C ARG A 110 -13.30 1.84 4.69
N LYS A 111 -14.04 2.93 4.87
CA LYS A 111 -15.08 3.06 5.90
C LYS A 111 -16.38 3.39 5.20
N SER A 112 -17.44 2.65 5.51
CA SER A 112 -18.79 2.91 5.02
C SER A 112 -19.74 3.05 6.21
N GLN A 113 -20.47 4.16 6.27
CA GLN A 113 -21.44 4.42 7.33
C GLN A 113 -22.85 4.35 6.76
N ARG A 114 -23.73 3.56 7.40
CA ARG A 114 -25.15 3.45 7.04
C ARG A 114 -26.00 3.27 8.29
N ALA A 115 -27.04 4.10 8.44
CA ALA A 115 -28.05 3.98 9.51
C ALA A 115 -27.45 3.76 10.93
N GLY A 116 -26.35 4.46 11.26
CA GLY A 116 -25.67 4.34 12.56
C GLY A 116 -24.66 3.18 12.68
N SER A 117 -24.57 2.30 11.67
CA SER A 117 -23.56 1.23 11.59
C SER A 117 -22.34 1.67 10.76
N SER A 118 -21.14 1.48 11.30
CA SER A 118 -19.87 1.80 10.63
C SER A 118 -19.14 0.51 10.27
N LYS A 119 -19.05 0.19 8.98
CA LYS A 119 -18.34 -0.98 8.45
C LYS A 119 -16.97 -0.58 7.94
N LEU A 120 -15.94 -1.23 8.47
CA LEU A 120 -14.57 -1.15 7.98
C LEU A 120 -14.31 -2.33 7.05
N TRP A 121 -13.77 -2.06 5.86
CA TRP A 121 -13.47 -3.10 4.90
C TRP A 121 -12.30 -2.71 4.01
N PHE A 122 -11.66 -3.72 3.42
CA PHE A 122 -10.67 -3.54 2.36
C PHE A 122 -10.82 -4.66 1.34
N GLU A 123 -10.18 -4.49 0.19
CA GLU A 123 -10.17 -5.46 -0.90
C GLU A 123 -8.72 -5.87 -1.16
N PHE A 124 -8.46 -7.17 -1.23
CA PHE A 124 -7.15 -7.72 -1.59
C PHE A 124 -7.35 -8.79 -2.66
N GLN A 125 -6.70 -8.63 -3.81
CA GLN A 125 -6.86 -9.53 -4.97
C GLN A 125 -8.33 -9.83 -5.33
N LYS A 126 -9.20 -8.80 -5.35
CA LYS A 126 -10.65 -8.90 -5.61
C LYS A 126 -11.47 -9.64 -4.54
N VAL A 127 -10.87 -9.96 -3.39
CA VAL A 127 -11.58 -10.52 -2.24
C VAL A 127 -11.86 -9.44 -1.21
N HIS A 128 -13.13 -9.32 -0.82
CA HIS A 128 -13.57 -8.37 0.19
C HIS A 128 -13.36 -8.91 1.61
N TYR A 129 -12.65 -8.15 2.43
CA TYR A 129 -12.47 -8.43 3.85
C TYR A 129 -13.20 -7.38 4.68
N THR A 130 -14.06 -7.84 5.58
CA THR A 130 -14.82 -6.98 6.51
C THR A 130 -14.28 -7.14 7.92
N PHE A 131 -14.20 -6.05 8.66
CA PHE A 131 -13.84 -6.07 10.08
C PHE A 131 -15.02 -6.56 10.93
N ASN A 132 -14.78 -7.56 11.76
CA ASN A 132 -15.73 -8.03 12.76
C ASN A 132 -15.38 -7.44 14.14
N GLU A 133 -16.27 -6.61 14.69
CA GLU A 133 -16.03 -5.94 15.98
C GLU A 133 -15.95 -6.92 17.16
N LYS A 134 -16.66 -8.06 17.09
CA LYS A 134 -16.69 -9.04 18.19
C LYS A 134 -15.37 -9.76 18.37
N THR A 135 -14.74 -10.14 17.25
CA THR A 135 -13.46 -10.86 17.25
C THR A 135 -12.28 -9.93 17.08
N SER A 136 -12.51 -8.65 16.74
CA SER A 136 -11.48 -7.67 16.38
C SER A 136 -10.56 -8.17 15.26
N THR A 137 -11.09 -8.97 14.35
CA THR A 137 -10.37 -9.55 13.21
C THR A 137 -11.06 -9.22 11.89
N PHE A 138 -10.28 -9.22 10.82
CA PHE A 138 -10.81 -9.15 9.47
C PHE A 138 -11.13 -10.56 8.98
N ALA A 139 -12.30 -10.73 8.37
CA ALA A 139 -12.72 -11.98 7.78
C ALA A 139 -13.35 -11.73 6.41
N THR A 140 -13.20 -12.69 5.51
CA THR A 140 -13.97 -12.73 4.26
C THR A 140 -15.42 -13.12 4.54
N VAL A 141 -16.32 -12.79 3.61
CA VAL A 141 -17.72 -13.20 3.70
C VAL A 141 -17.82 -14.70 3.44
N ILE A 142 -18.25 -15.45 4.47
CA ILE A 142 -18.51 -16.88 4.34
C ILE A 142 -19.98 -17.07 4.01
N PHE A 143 -20.27 -17.59 2.83
CA PHE A 143 -21.62 -17.95 2.43
C PHE A 143 -22.03 -19.25 3.13
N ASP A 144 -23.10 -19.18 3.92
CA ASP A 144 -23.63 -20.35 4.60
C ASP A 144 -24.49 -21.20 3.67
N SER A 145 -23.84 -22.13 2.96
CA SER A 145 -24.50 -23.10 2.09
C SER A 145 -24.96 -24.36 2.84
N ARG A 146 -24.64 -24.50 4.15
CA ARG A 146 -24.89 -25.72 4.93
C ARG A 146 -26.13 -25.62 5.81
N LYS A 147 -27.18 -24.95 5.30
CA LYS A 147 -28.48 -24.87 5.96
C LYS A 147 -29.35 -26.10 5.67
N PRO A 148 -30.25 -26.50 6.58
CA PRO A 148 -31.15 -27.63 6.34
C PRO A 148 -32.08 -27.36 5.15
N MET A 149 -32.47 -28.41 4.42
CA MET A 149 -33.34 -28.30 3.23
C MET A 149 -34.62 -27.48 3.49
N LYS A 150 -35.20 -27.62 4.69
CA LYS A 150 -36.39 -26.87 5.13
C LYS A 150 -36.20 -25.35 5.04
N TYR A 151 -35.01 -24.84 5.34
CA TYR A 151 -34.69 -23.42 5.21
C TYR A 151 -34.88 -22.96 3.76
N TYR A 152 -34.28 -23.68 2.80
CA TYR A 152 -34.37 -23.33 1.39
C TYR A 152 -35.80 -23.45 0.83
N GLN A 153 -36.58 -24.43 1.30
CA GLN A 153 -37.99 -24.59 0.91
C GLN A 153 -38.88 -23.44 1.42
N GLN A 154 -38.52 -22.82 2.54
CA GLN A 154 -39.29 -21.75 3.16
C GLN A 154 -38.83 -20.35 2.73
N CYS A 155 -37.68 -20.23 2.06
CA CYS A 155 -37.17 -18.96 1.55
C CYS A 155 -38.11 -18.37 0.49
N ARG A 156 -38.66 -17.18 0.76
CA ARG A 156 -39.50 -16.41 -0.19
C ARG A 156 -38.73 -15.39 -1.02
N GLY A 157 -37.42 -15.25 -0.77
CA GLY A 157 -36.57 -14.24 -1.39
C GLY A 157 -36.51 -12.95 -0.56
N VAL A 158 -36.02 -11.88 -1.19
CA VAL A 158 -35.95 -10.54 -0.59
C VAL A 158 -37.25 -9.82 -0.91
N GLU A 159 -38.06 -9.53 0.11
CA GLU A 159 -39.42 -9.01 -0.06
C GLU A 159 -39.49 -7.48 0.00
N SER A 160 -38.55 -6.84 0.70
CA SER A 160 -38.50 -5.37 0.89
C SER A 160 -37.25 -4.75 0.28
N GLU A 161 -37.38 -3.53 -0.22
CA GLU A 161 -36.26 -2.70 -0.70
C GLU A 161 -35.21 -2.49 0.41
N GLU A 162 -35.65 -2.35 1.67
CA GLU A 162 -34.74 -2.20 2.82
C GLU A 162 -33.87 -3.45 3.03
N GLN A 163 -34.45 -4.64 2.86
CA GLN A 163 -33.72 -5.91 2.94
C GLN A 163 -32.76 -6.09 1.76
N LEU A 164 -33.13 -5.62 0.57
CA LEU A 164 -32.26 -5.62 -0.60
C LEU A 164 -31.05 -4.73 -0.37
N GLU A 165 -31.28 -3.54 0.15
CA GLU A 165 -30.25 -2.57 0.49
C GLU A 165 -29.31 -3.05 1.59
N GLU A 166 -29.82 -3.71 2.64
CA GLU A 166 -29.01 -4.34 3.69
C GLU A 166 -28.17 -5.48 3.12
N THR A 167 -28.78 -6.34 2.29
CA THR A 167 -28.08 -7.45 1.64
C THR A 167 -26.96 -6.94 0.73
N LYS A 168 -27.20 -5.89 -0.05
CA LYS A 168 -26.17 -5.21 -0.87
C LYS A 168 -25.06 -4.61 0.00
N TYR A 169 -25.39 -4.03 1.15
CA TYR A 169 -24.38 -3.49 2.07
C TYR A 169 -23.50 -4.59 2.67
N LEU A 170 -24.07 -5.76 2.95
CA LEU A 170 -23.36 -6.90 3.53
C LEU A 170 -22.52 -7.66 2.49
N LEU A 171 -23.13 -8.03 1.36
CA LEU A 171 -22.56 -8.95 0.37
C LEU A 171 -21.93 -8.23 -0.84
N GLY A 172 -22.30 -6.98 -1.10
CA GLY A 172 -21.93 -6.27 -2.33
C GLY A 172 -22.80 -6.64 -3.53
N ASP A 173 -22.52 -5.99 -4.66
CA ASP A 173 -23.17 -6.31 -5.94
C ASP A 173 -22.52 -7.54 -6.58
N ASN A 174 -23.32 -8.39 -7.22
CA ASN A 174 -22.81 -9.47 -8.07
C ASN A 174 -22.42 -8.92 -9.45
N LYS A 175 -21.26 -8.26 -9.54
CA LYS A 175 -20.70 -7.75 -10.80
C LYS A 175 -19.30 -8.30 -11.01
N THR A 176 -19.08 -8.91 -12.17
CA THR A 176 -17.76 -9.36 -12.62
C THR A 176 -17.16 -8.29 -13.52
N GLU A 177 -16.28 -7.47 -12.97
CA GLU A 177 -15.56 -6.43 -13.73
C GLU A 177 -14.13 -6.89 -14.02
N MET A 178 -13.78 -6.97 -15.30
CA MET A 178 -12.39 -7.16 -15.72
C MET A 178 -11.70 -5.80 -15.68
N VAL A 179 -10.72 -5.65 -14.79
CA VAL A 179 -9.92 -4.43 -14.70
C VAL A 179 -8.80 -4.51 -15.73
N ILE A 180 -8.81 -3.59 -16.69
CA ILE A 180 -7.71 -3.44 -17.65
C ILE A 180 -6.57 -2.72 -16.92
N PRO A 181 -5.35 -3.29 -16.89
CA PRO A 181 -4.22 -2.65 -16.22
C PRO A 181 -3.89 -1.32 -16.89
N GLN A 182 -3.46 -0.34 -16.10
CA GLN A 182 -3.05 0.94 -16.64
C GLN A 182 -1.73 0.80 -17.40
N PHE A 183 -1.55 1.61 -18.44
CA PHE A 183 -0.32 1.61 -19.24
C PHE A 183 0.94 1.76 -18.38
N LEU A 184 0.91 2.60 -17.33
CA LEU A 184 2.05 2.82 -16.45
C LEU A 184 2.49 1.56 -15.70
N ASP A 185 1.55 0.69 -15.33
CA ASP A 185 1.88 -0.53 -14.59
C ASP A 185 2.50 -1.56 -15.54
N LEU A 186 1.93 -1.72 -16.74
CA LEU A 186 2.53 -2.51 -17.82
C LEU A 186 3.93 -2.00 -18.19
N PHE A 187 4.11 -0.67 -18.22
CA PHE A 187 5.39 -0.06 -18.52
C PHE A 187 6.43 -0.34 -17.43
N LYS A 188 6.08 -0.23 -16.14
CA LYS A 188 7.00 -0.56 -15.03
C LYS A 188 7.48 -2.00 -15.10
N GLU A 189 6.58 -2.94 -15.36
CA GLU A 189 6.94 -4.35 -15.53
C GLU A 189 7.99 -4.52 -16.65
N ARG A 190 7.77 -3.87 -17.80
CA ARG A 190 8.71 -3.91 -18.93
C ARG A 190 10.00 -3.15 -18.69
N ALA A 191 9.96 -2.02 -17.99
CA ALA A 191 11.14 -1.20 -17.68
C ALA A 191 12.14 -1.92 -16.77
N THR A 192 11.67 -2.89 -15.99
CA THR A 192 12.53 -3.75 -15.17
C THR A 192 13.14 -4.93 -15.91
N ALA A 193 12.82 -5.10 -17.20
CA ALA A 193 13.47 -6.11 -18.01
C ALA A 193 14.98 -5.81 -18.11
N PRO A 194 15.86 -6.80 -17.93
CA PRO A 194 17.31 -6.60 -17.94
C PRO A 194 17.80 -5.86 -19.18
N PHE A 195 17.24 -6.19 -20.35
CA PHE A 195 17.60 -5.56 -21.62
C PHE A 195 17.35 -4.04 -21.63
N PHE A 196 16.21 -3.58 -21.11
CA PHE A 196 15.88 -2.16 -21.07
C PHE A 196 16.85 -1.40 -20.16
N VAL A 197 17.17 -1.97 -19.00
CA VAL A 197 18.14 -1.40 -18.06
C VAL A 197 19.53 -1.30 -18.69
N PHE A 198 19.99 -2.35 -19.40
CA PHE A 198 21.26 -2.32 -20.11
C PHE A 198 21.31 -1.22 -21.17
N GLN A 199 20.24 -1.05 -21.96
CA GLN A 199 20.18 -0.01 -22.99
C GLN A 199 20.29 1.41 -22.41
N VAL A 200 19.61 1.67 -21.30
CA VAL A 200 19.66 2.98 -20.63
C VAL A 200 21.06 3.23 -20.06
N LEU A 201 21.66 2.22 -19.42
CA LEU A 201 23.00 2.33 -18.85
C LEU A 201 24.05 2.60 -19.93
N THR A 202 24.07 1.81 -21.02
CA THR A 202 25.08 1.97 -22.09
C THR A 202 24.97 3.31 -22.78
N ARG A 203 23.75 3.75 -23.12
CA ARG A 203 23.50 5.05 -23.73
C ARG A 203 23.86 6.22 -22.82
N PHE A 204 23.68 6.07 -21.51
CA PHE A 204 24.11 7.09 -20.56
C PHE A 204 25.63 7.19 -20.52
N THR A 205 26.36 6.08 -20.48
CA THR A 205 27.83 6.09 -20.56
C THR A 205 28.36 6.69 -21.87
N ASP A 206 27.72 6.41 -23.00
CA ASP A 206 28.10 6.98 -24.31
C ASP A 206 27.89 8.51 -24.40
N LEU A 207 27.07 9.10 -23.53
CA LEU A 207 26.84 10.55 -23.49
C LEU A 207 27.93 11.30 -22.70
N PHE A 208 28.70 10.59 -21.87
CA PHE A 208 29.74 11.15 -20.98
C PHE A 208 31.17 10.83 -21.44
N ILE A 209 31.34 10.11 -22.56
CA ILE A 209 32.62 9.83 -23.24
C ILE A 209 32.65 10.62 -24.54
#